data_AF-A0A1Y4FXM8-F1
#
_entry.id   AF-A0A1Y4FXM8-F1
#
_cell.length_a   1.000
_cell.length_b   1.000
_cell.length_c   1.000
_cell.angle_alpha   90.00
_cell.angle_beta   90.00
_cell.angle_gamma   90.00
#
_symmetry.space_group_name_H-M   'P 1'
#
loop_
_entity.id
_entity.type
_entity.pdbx_description
1 polymer ?
#
loop_
_entity_poly.entity_id
_entity_poly.type
_entity_poly.pdbx_seq_one_letter_code
_entity_poly.pdbx_strand_id
1 'polypeptide(L)'
;MAELTDQQIAREEKFLEGIPRLNVGALFLPPIWGPAHGMWAALLFYPIWLFADNTFYAAWTERTPLALIVAAAVFVTLTAGTVAFSLIGQPFAAHRAASRGVEKDAYLRRQRVWAAVSVVAGCVMIAGATYYNLAIRPTLGA
;
A
#
# COMPACT_ATOMS: atom_id res chain seq x y z
N MET A 1 -3.36 -0.69 -27.59
CA MET A 1 -3.80 -1.75 -26.67
C MET A 1 -3.62 -3.06 -27.42
N ALA A 2 -2.56 -3.82 -27.16
CA ALA A 2 -2.45 -5.15 -27.76
C ALA A 2 -3.42 -6.05 -26.98
N GLU A 3 -4.47 -6.54 -27.63
CA GLU A 3 -5.37 -7.53 -27.04
C GLU A 3 -4.57 -8.79 -26.76
N LEU A 4 -4.59 -9.23 -25.49
CA LEU A 4 -4.04 -10.52 -25.10
C LEU A 4 -4.87 -11.61 -25.76
N THR A 5 -4.23 -12.61 -26.34
CA THR A 5 -4.96 -13.77 -26.90
C THR A 5 -5.61 -14.57 -25.78
N ASP A 6 -6.75 -15.23 -26.02
CA ASP A 6 -7.46 -16.03 -25.01
C ASP A 6 -6.55 -17.06 -24.32
N GLN A 7 -5.57 -17.58 -25.05
CA GLN A 7 -4.56 -18.51 -24.52
C GLN A 7 -3.62 -17.85 -23.49
N GLN A 8 -3.27 -16.57 -23.69
CA GLN A 8 -2.47 -15.81 -22.74
C GLN A 8 -3.27 -15.52 -21.47
N ILE A 9 -4.55 -15.17 -21.60
CA ILE A 9 -5.46 -14.94 -20.47
C ILE A 9 -5.62 -16.22 -19.64
N ALA A 10 -5.91 -17.35 -20.28
CA ALA A 10 -6.05 -18.64 -19.58
C ALA A 10 -4.76 -19.08 -18.87
N ARG A 11 -3.59 -18.78 -19.45
CA ARG A 11 -2.29 -19.06 -18.82
C ARG A 11 -2.06 -18.19 -17.59
N GLU A 12 -2.44 -16.93 -17.66
CA GLU A 12 -2.33 -15.99 -16.53
C GLU A 12 -3.30 -16.37 -15.40
N GLU A 13 -4.55 -16.68 -15.72
CA GLU A 13 -5.54 -17.13 -14.73
C GLU A 13 -5.07 -18.39 -14.01
N LYS A 14 -4.55 -19.38 -14.76
CA LYS A 14 -4.00 -20.61 -14.18
C LYS A 14 -2.77 -20.35 -13.31
N PHE A 15 -1.92 -19.39 -13.68
CA PHE A 15 -0.78 -18.99 -12.85
C PHE A 15 -1.25 -18.37 -11.53
N LEU A 16 -2.20 -17.44 -11.60
CA LEU A 16 -2.73 -16.69 -10.47
C LEU A 16 -3.71 -17.48 -9.60
N GLU A 17 -4.18 -18.64 -10.04
CA GLU A 17 -5.13 -19.49 -9.32
C GLU A 17 -4.69 -19.75 -7.86
N GLY A 18 -5.49 -19.39 -6.86
CA GLY A 18 -5.11 -19.58 -5.45
C GLY A 18 -4.10 -18.55 -4.90
N ILE A 19 -3.63 -17.59 -5.70
CA ILE A 19 -2.95 -16.38 -5.19
C ILE A 19 -4.04 -15.37 -4.77
N PRO A 20 -4.01 -14.85 -3.52
CA PRO A 20 -4.97 -13.82 -3.10
C PRO A 20 -4.87 -12.60 -4.02
N ARG A 21 -6.01 -12.11 -4.53
CA ARG A 21 -6.04 -10.95 -5.44
C ARG A 21 -5.54 -9.68 -4.78
N LEU A 22 -5.89 -9.48 -3.50
CA LEU A 22 -5.46 -8.35 -2.69
C LEU A 22 -4.23 -8.73 -1.86
N ASN A 23 -3.12 -8.03 -2.05
CA ASN A 23 -1.96 -8.21 -1.19
C ASN A 23 -2.06 -7.34 0.07
N VAL A 24 -2.31 -7.97 1.22
CA VAL A 24 -2.40 -7.27 2.52
C VAL A 24 -1.07 -6.60 2.92
N GLY A 25 0.06 -7.22 2.59
CA GLY A 25 1.38 -6.66 2.82
C GLY A 25 1.58 -5.32 2.09
N ALA A 26 1.19 -5.29 0.82
CA ALA A 26 1.20 -4.11 -0.04
C ALA A 26 0.19 -3.04 0.38
N LEU A 27 -0.95 -3.46 0.95
CA LEU A 27 -2.01 -2.56 1.40
C LEU A 27 -1.60 -1.76 2.65
N PHE A 28 -0.99 -2.41 3.63
CA PHE A 28 -0.63 -1.77 4.91
C PHE A 28 0.76 -1.15 4.90
N LEU A 29 1.69 -1.69 4.10
CA LEU A 29 3.07 -1.22 4.07
C LEU A 29 3.63 -1.11 2.65
N PRO A 30 2.95 -0.39 1.74
CA PRO A 30 3.36 -0.24 0.34
C PRO A 30 4.82 0.20 0.14
N PRO A 31 5.38 1.20 0.87
CA PRO A 31 6.75 1.66 0.61
C PRO A 31 7.84 0.68 1.03
N ILE A 32 7.51 -0.36 1.80
CA ILE A 32 8.47 -1.40 2.22
C ILE A 32 8.22 -2.68 1.43
N TRP A 33 6.96 -3.11 1.35
CA TRP A 33 6.60 -4.30 0.60
C TRP A 33 6.92 -4.13 -0.89
N GLY A 34 6.63 -2.98 -1.49
CA GLY A 34 6.87 -2.72 -2.91
C GLY A 34 8.34 -2.92 -3.33
N PRO A 35 9.31 -2.21 -2.73
CA PRO A 35 10.73 -2.37 -3.05
C PRO A 35 11.26 -3.77 -2.76
N ALA A 36 10.79 -4.43 -1.70
CA ALA A 36 11.15 -5.84 -1.42
C ALA A 36 10.76 -6.78 -2.56
N HIS A 37 9.75 -6.42 -3.35
CA HIS A 37 9.29 -7.14 -4.54
C HIS A 37 9.73 -6.47 -5.85
N GLY A 38 10.70 -5.55 -5.81
CA GLY A 38 11.30 -4.90 -6.97
C GLY A 38 10.54 -3.70 -7.53
N MET A 39 9.46 -3.26 -6.88
CA MET A 39 8.67 -2.07 -7.24
C MET A 39 9.21 -0.84 -6.51
N TRP A 40 10.41 -0.37 -6.89
CA TRP A 40 11.10 0.74 -6.21
C TRP A 40 10.31 2.05 -6.20
N ALA A 41 9.47 2.30 -7.22
CA ALA A 41 8.59 3.46 -7.26
C ALA A 41 7.63 3.55 -6.07
N ALA A 42 7.36 2.43 -5.38
CA ALA A 42 6.53 2.43 -4.17
C ALA A 42 7.16 3.23 -3.01
N LEU A 43 8.45 3.60 -3.07
CA LEU A 43 9.03 4.55 -2.10
C LEU A 43 8.35 5.94 -2.15
N LEU A 44 7.70 6.29 -3.26
CA LEU A 44 6.91 7.53 -3.38
C LEU A 44 5.72 7.56 -2.41
N PHE A 45 5.32 6.43 -1.83
CA PHE A 45 4.33 6.41 -0.76
C PHE A 45 4.77 7.19 0.48
N TYR A 46 6.08 7.30 0.78
CA TYR A 46 6.54 8.10 1.93
C TYR A 46 6.16 9.58 1.83
N PRO A 47 6.53 10.33 0.77
CA PRO A 47 6.10 11.71 0.64
C PRO A 47 4.58 11.85 0.48
N ILE A 48 3.89 10.89 -0.16
CA ILE A 48 2.43 10.89 -0.27
C ILE A 48 1.77 10.75 1.12
N TRP A 49 2.27 9.84 1.95
CA TRP A 49 1.80 9.66 3.33
C TRP A 49 2.03 10.91 4.16
N LEU A 50 3.20 11.54 4.04
CA LEU A 50 3.49 12.79 4.75
C LEU A 50 2.54 13.91 4.31
N PHE A 51 2.25 14.02 3.01
CA PHE A 51 1.29 14.99 2.50
C PHE A 51 -0.12 14.73 3.04
N ALA A 52 -0.56 13.47 3.04
CA ALA A 52 -1.87 13.08 3.55
C ALA A 52 -1.99 13.36 5.06
N ASP A 53 -0.97 12.99 5.84
CA ASP A 53 -0.90 13.21 7.27
C ASP A 53 -1.02 14.70 7.63
N ASN A 54 -0.30 15.57 6.92
CA ASN A 54 -0.42 17.02 7.08
C ASN A 54 -1.81 17.54 6.72
N THR A 55 -2.42 16.99 5.67
CA THR A 55 -3.77 17.38 5.25
C THR A 55 -4.80 16.99 6.31
N PHE A 56 -4.70 15.79 6.87
CA PHE A 56 -5.58 15.33 7.94
C PHE A 56 -5.40 16.13 9.22
N TYR A 57 -4.16 16.47 9.57
CA TYR A 57 -3.89 17.34 10.70
C TYR A 57 -4.50 18.74 10.50
N ALA A 58 -4.33 19.35 9.34
CA ALA A 58 -4.93 20.66 9.03
C ALA A 58 -6.46 20.63 9.11
N ALA A 59 -7.10 19.56 8.64
CA ALA A 59 -8.53 19.36 8.77
C ALA A 59 -8.98 19.26 10.24
N TRP A 60 -8.17 18.63 11.10
CA TRP A 60 -8.43 18.53 12.53
C TRP A 60 -8.25 19.87 13.27
N THR A 61 -7.22 20.65 12.94
CA THR A 61 -6.92 21.91 13.61
C THR A 61 -7.84 23.04 13.15
N GLU A 62 -7.90 23.28 11.84
CA GLU A 62 -8.57 24.45 11.25
C GLU A 62 -10.09 24.26 11.13
N ARG A 63 -10.55 23.03 10.89
CA ARG A 63 -11.97 22.66 10.73
C ARG A 63 -12.74 23.51 9.72
N THR A 64 -12.04 24.14 8.76
CA THR A 64 -12.68 24.90 7.69
C THR A 64 -13.28 23.96 6.63
N PRO A 65 -14.33 24.38 5.89
CA PRO A 65 -14.90 23.56 4.82
C PRO A 65 -13.85 23.13 3.78
N LEU A 66 -12.94 24.02 3.40
CA LEU A 66 -11.87 23.71 2.46
C LEU A 66 -10.94 22.61 2.99
N ALA A 67 -10.47 22.72 4.24
CA ALA A 67 -9.57 21.72 4.83
C ALA A 67 -10.24 20.34 4.92
N LEU A 68 -11.52 20.30 5.31
CA LEU A 68 -12.31 19.06 5.36
C LEU A 68 -12.48 18.43 3.97
N ILE A 69 -12.81 19.22 2.95
CA ILE A 69 -13.00 18.74 1.57
C ILE A 69 -11.68 18.18 1.01
N VAL A 70 -10.58 18.92 1.18
CA VAL A 70 -9.26 18.49 0.70
C VAL A 70 -8.83 17.21 1.42
N ALA A 71 -9.00 17.12 2.74
CA ALA A 71 -8.73 15.90 3.50
C ALA A 71 -9.57 14.71 3.02
N ALA A 72 -10.87 14.90 2.78
CA ALA A 72 -11.71 13.83 2.25
C ALA A 72 -11.25 13.37 0.86
N ALA A 73 -10.91 14.30 -0.04
CA ALA A 73 -10.40 13.98 -1.37
C ALA A 73 -9.06 13.21 -1.31
N VAL A 74 -8.14 13.64 -0.45
CA VAL A 74 -6.86 12.96 -0.22
C VAL A 74 -7.08 11.58 0.38
N PHE A 75 -7.98 11.42 1.34
CA PHE A 75 -8.31 10.11 1.92
C PHE A 75 -8.83 9.14 0.86
N VAL A 76 -9.79 9.57 0.05
CA VAL A 76 -10.39 8.74 -1.02
C VAL A 76 -9.33 8.34 -2.06
N THR A 77 -8.55 9.30 -2.55
CA THR A 77 -7.55 9.06 -3.60
C THR A 77 -6.39 8.20 -3.10
N LEU A 78 -5.89 8.44 -1.88
CA LEU A 78 -4.86 7.62 -1.26
C LEU A 78 -5.34 6.19 -1.03
N THR A 79 -6.56 6.01 -0.50
CA THR A 79 -7.14 4.69 -0.28
C THR A 79 -7.30 3.94 -1.59
N ALA A 80 -7.89 4.58 -2.60
CA ALA A 80 -8.08 3.98 -3.93
C ALA A 80 -6.74 3.63 -4.59
N GLY A 81 -5.75 4.53 -4.53
CA GLY A 81 -4.41 4.30 -5.06
C GLY A 81 -3.68 3.16 -4.35
N THR A 82 -3.81 3.05 -3.03
CA THR A 82 -3.19 1.97 -2.24
C THR A 82 -3.86 0.62 -2.53
N VAL A 83 -5.19 0.59 -2.63
CA VAL A 83 -5.93 -0.62 -3.03
C VAL A 83 -5.53 -1.04 -4.44
N ALA A 84 -5.52 -0.11 -5.40
CA ALA A 84 -5.08 -0.39 -6.77
C ALA A 84 -3.64 -0.94 -6.81
N PHE A 85 -2.71 -0.33 -6.06
CA PHE A 85 -1.34 -0.82 -5.93
C PHE A 85 -1.30 -2.23 -5.33
N SER A 86 -2.10 -2.53 -4.32
CA SER A 86 -2.13 -3.85 -3.69
C SER A 86 -2.73 -4.96 -4.58
N LEU A 87 -3.64 -4.61 -5.48
CA LEU A 87 -4.22 -5.51 -6.47
C LEU A 87 -3.27 -5.76 -7.65
N ILE A 88 -2.66 -4.69 -8.15
CA ILE A 88 -1.79 -4.74 -9.34
C ILE A 88 -0.40 -5.27 -8.97
N GLY A 89 0.14 -4.88 -7.81
CA GLY A 89 1.48 -5.29 -7.37
C GLY A 89 1.59 -6.78 -7.08
N GLN A 90 0.47 -7.43 -6.72
CA GLN A 90 0.43 -8.86 -6.39
C GLN A 90 0.85 -9.78 -7.56
N PRO A 91 0.24 -9.70 -8.75
CA PRO A 91 0.67 -10.49 -9.90
C PRO A 91 2.10 -10.15 -10.33
N PHE A 92 2.51 -8.87 -10.30
CA PHE A 92 3.89 -8.48 -10.60
C PHE A 92 4.90 -9.14 -9.66
N ALA A 93 4.63 -9.13 -8.36
CA ALA A 93 5.47 -9.77 -7.36
C ALA A 93 5.52 -11.30 -7.54
N ALA A 94 4.39 -11.93 -7.86
CA ALA A 94 4.31 -13.36 -8.11
C ALA A 94 5.11 -13.77 -9.35
N HIS A 95 4.97 -13.07 -10.47
CA HIS A 95 5.74 -13.32 -11.70
C HIS A 95 7.24 -13.13 -11.49
N ARG A 96 7.63 -12.10 -10.73
CA ARG A 96 9.03 -11.87 -10.38
C ARG A 96 9.60 -12.97 -9.48
N ALA A 97 8.81 -13.49 -8.55
CA ALA A 97 9.23 -14.62 -7.72
C ALA A 97 9.40 -15.88 -8.57
N ALA A 98 8.43 -16.17 -9.45
CA ALA A 98 8.47 -17.31 -10.35
C ALA A 98 9.67 -17.24 -11.33
N SER A 99 9.98 -16.06 -11.87
CA SER A 99 11.15 -15.89 -12.75
C SER A 99 12.50 -16.07 -12.05
N ARG A 100 12.50 -16.02 -10.71
CA ARG A 100 13.66 -16.35 -9.85
C ARG A 100 13.66 -17.80 -9.35
N GLY A 101 12.77 -18.64 -9.89
CA GLY A 101 12.67 -20.05 -9.52
C GLY A 101 12.00 -20.31 -8.17
N VAL A 102 11.28 -19.33 -7.60
CA VAL A 102 10.57 -19.52 -6.34
C VAL A 102 9.26 -20.25 -6.59
N GLU A 103 9.07 -21.39 -5.95
CA GLU A 103 7.80 -22.12 -5.99
C GLU A 103 6.65 -21.33 -5.35
N LYS A 104 5.44 -21.56 -5.87
CA LYS A 104 4.22 -20.86 -5.47
C LYS A 104 3.92 -20.98 -3.97
N ASP A 105 4.07 -22.18 -3.41
CA ASP A 105 3.81 -22.42 -1.98
C ASP A 105 4.79 -21.68 -1.08
N ALA A 106 6.07 -21.63 -1.49
CA ALA A 106 7.10 -20.85 -0.80
C ALA A 106 6.80 -19.35 -0.87
N TYR A 107 6.37 -18.85 -2.03
CA TYR A 107 5.92 -17.46 -2.20
C TYR A 107 4.74 -17.14 -1.29
N LEU A 108 3.68 -17.96 -1.29
CA LEU A 108 2.49 -17.73 -0.47
C LEU A 108 2.80 -17.77 1.03
N ARG A 109 3.67 -18.69 1.48
CA ARG A 109 4.13 -18.73 2.87
C ARG A 109 4.82 -17.42 3.27
N ARG A 110 5.67 -16.87 2.40
CA ARG A 110 6.30 -15.55 2.63
C ARG A 110 5.28 -14.43 2.61
N GLN A 111 4.29 -14.43 1.71
CA GLN A 111 3.26 -13.40 1.68
C GLN A 111 2.37 -13.40 2.93
N ARG A 112 2.14 -14.55 3.58
CA ARG A 112 1.45 -14.60 4.88
C ARG A 112 2.25 -13.90 5.98
N VAL A 113 3.57 -14.10 6.01
CA VAL A 113 4.45 -13.39 6.95
C VAL A 113 4.45 -11.90 6.66
N TRP A 114 4.58 -11.50 5.37
CA TRP A 114 4.47 -10.11 4.96
C TRP A 114 3.14 -9.49 5.39
N ALA A 115 2.02 -10.17 5.20
CA ALA A 115 0.72 -9.69 5.63
C ALA A 115 0.69 -9.41 7.13
N ALA A 116 1.13 -10.38 7.96
CA ALA A 116 1.14 -10.22 9.41
C ALA A 116 2.06 -9.05 9.85
N VAL A 117 3.30 -9.02 9.35
CA VAL A 117 4.28 -7.99 9.72
C VAL A 117 3.83 -6.60 9.24
N SER A 118 3.34 -6.48 8.01
CA SER A 118 2.87 -5.21 7.45
C SER A 118 1.66 -4.67 8.20
N VAL A 119 0.70 -5.52 8.61
CA VAL A 119 -0.45 -5.08 9.41
C VAL A 119 0.02 -4.51 10.74
N VAL A 120 0.88 -5.24 11.46
CA VAL A 120 1.41 -4.77 12.76
C VAL A 120 2.19 -3.46 12.59
N ALA A 121 3.13 -3.41 11.64
CA ALA A 121 3.94 -2.22 11.38
C ALA A 121 3.08 -1.03 10.94
N GLY A 122 2.12 -1.25 10.03
CA GLY A 122 1.19 -0.21 9.57
C GLY A 122 0.34 0.36 10.71
N CYS A 123 -0.19 -0.49 11.59
CA CYS A 123 -0.93 -0.04 12.78
C CYS A 123 -0.04 0.77 13.73
N VAL A 124 1.20 0.33 13.98
CA VAL A 124 2.16 1.07 14.81
C VAL A 124 2.49 2.43 14.19
N MET A 125 2.69 2.48 12.87
CA MET A 125 2.96 3.75 12.17
C MET A 125 1.78 4.71 12.27
N ILE A 126 0.55 4.25 12.05
CA ILE A 126 -0.65 5.08 12.19
C ILE A 126 -0.79 5.60 13.62
N ALA A 127 -0.62 4.73 14.62
CA ALA A 127 -0.68 5.13 16.02
C ALA A 127 0.42 6.14 16.38
N GLY A 128 1.65 5.92 15.92
CA GLY A 128 2.78 6.82 16.13
C GLY A 128 2.59 8.18 15.47
N ALA A 129 2.14 8.22 14.21
CA ALA A 129 1.85 9.46 13.48
C ALA A 129 0.70 10.23 14.15
N THR A 130 -0.35 9.52 14.57
CA THR A 130 -1.48 10.13 15.30
C THR A 130 -1.02 10.73 16.63
N TYR A 131 -0.23 9.98 17.41
CA TYR A 131 0.33 10.48 18.66
C TYR A 131 1.24 11.68 18.45
N TYR A 132 2.13 11.62 17.46
CA TYR A 132 3.00 12.74 17.10
C TYR A 132 2.18 13.99 16.78
N ASN A 133 1.16 13.88 15.92
CA ASN A 133 0.34 15.02 15.52
C ASN A 133 -0.50 15.59 16.66
N LEU A 134 -1.01 14.75 17.58
CA LEU A 134 -1.90 15.22 18.64
C LEU A 134 -1.17 15.66 19.91
N ALA A 135 -0.04 15.06 20.25
CA ALA A 135 0.64 15.26 21.54
C ALA A 135 1.98 16.01 21.42
N ILE A 136 2.70 15.87 20.30
CA ILE A 136 4.05 16.43 20.15
C ILE A 136 4.03 17.67 19.25
N ARG A 137 3.50 17.54 18.02
CA ARG A 137 3.48 18.62 17.03
C ARG A 137 2.92 19.95 17.56
N PRO A 138 1.84 19.99 18.38
CA PRO A 138 1.32 21.25 18.91
C PRO A 138 2.26 21.92 19.91
N THR A 139 3.15 21.17 20.58
CA THR A 139 4.09 21.71 21.58
C THR A 139 5.40 22.19 20.98
N LEU A 140 5.70 21.80 19.73
CA LEU A 140 6.91 22.23 19.01
C LEU A 140 6.85 23.66 18.46
N GLY A 141 5.70 24.33 18.54
CA GLY A 141 5.50 25.72 18.11
C GLY A 141 4.91 26.64 19.18
N ALA A 142 4.86 26.19 20.44
CA ALA A 142 4.42 26.96 21.60
C ALA A 142 5.60 27.60 22.33
#